data_AF-A0A959KCU6-F1
#
_entry.id   AF-A0A959KCU6-F1
#
_cell.length_a   1.000
_cell.length_b   1.000
_cell.length_c   1.000
_cell.angle_alpha   90.00
_cell.angle_beta   90.00
_cell.angle_gamma   90.00
#
_symmetry.space_group_name_H-M   'P 1'
#
loop_
_entity.id
_entity.type
_entity.pdbx_description
1 polymer ?
#
loop_
_entity_poly.entity_id
_entity_poly.type
_entity_poly.pdbx_seq_one_letter_code
_entity_poly.pdbx_strand_id
1 'polypeptide(L)'
;MKCNGDAYLILLILNISTITWSCQERQPIHLKPDKLVEFQILDLPSVPIKQSWWLHDPEGDLPLQHLSGNHWLVRTNPKDTTSVFTLESGSDEPVQVFRDDSLITITRHDQPVITYHILPSMPPAGKPSYYQRSGFIHPAFTPGGQIITDGFPEDHEHQHGWFYALTRTHFRDSIIDFWNQQSGLGTVVLRSLDSVISGPVKADIYATLDHISTQFGPILEEKFHLQVLPGTRYNVFYWETTLTNTTSDTLFVNDYLYGGLGMRGPAAWNVADTLHFESRARALTNEGKVLEDANHTHPI
;
A
#
# COMPACT_ATOMS: atom_id res chain seq x y z
N MET A 1 11.04 13.65 14.99
CA MET A 1 11.33 12.42 15.77
C MET A 1 12.79 12.00 15.54
N LYS A 2 13.55 11.49 16.53
CA LYS A 2 14.90 10.92 16.29
C LYS A 2 14.74 9.49 15.78
N CYS A 3 15.08 9.21 14.52
CA CYS A 3 15.04 7.84 13.98
C CYS A 3 16.34 7.11 14.31
N ASN A 4 16.34 6.38 15.43
CA ASN A 4 17.22 5.22 15.66
C ASN A 4 16.29 4.06 16.05
N GLY A 5 15.79 3.34 15.06
CA GLY A 5 14.88 2.21 15.23
C GLY A 5 14.05 1.95 13.98
N ASP A 6 13.73 0.69 13.74
CA ASP A 6 12.88 0.22 12.65
C ASP A 6 11.47 0.84 12.80
N ALA A 7 11.04 1.59 11.79
CA ALA A 7 9.67 2.08 11.70
C ALA A 7 8.88 1.12 10.82
N TYR A 8 7.91 0.41 11.40
CA TYR A 8 6.95 -0.42 10.67
C TYR A 8 5.70 0.41 10.40
N LEU A 9 5.40 0.70 9.13
CA LEU A 9 4.09 1.23 8.74
C LEU A 9 3.33 0.12 8.04
N ILE A 10 2.19 -0.27 8.62
CA ILE A 10 1.22 -1.20 8.05
C ILE A 10 0.18 -0.37 7.31
N LEU A 11 0.10 -0.49 5.97
CA LEU A 11 -1.10 -0.05 5.26
C LEU A 11 -2.09 -1.21 5.20
N LEU A 12 -2.99 -1.24 6.18
CA LEU A 12 -4.35 -1.68 5.93
C LEU A 12 -5.13 -0.41 5.61
N ILE A 13 -5.82 -0.35 4.47
CA ILE A 13 -7.08 0.40 4.49
C ILE A 13 -8.07 -0.55 5.14
N LEU A 14 -8.10 -0.51 6.48
CA LEU A 14 -9.27 -0.65 7.37
C LEU A 14 -8.85 -0.70 8.85
N ASN A 15 -9.65 0.01 9.64
CA ASN A 15 -9.60 0.30 11.07
C ASN A 15 -9.20 -0.86 11.99
N ILE A 16 -8.42 -0.57 13.04
CA ILE A 16 -7.99 -1.53 14.06
C ILE A 16 -8.53 -1.09 15.43
N SER A 17 -9.13 -2.02 16.18
CA SER A 17 -8.97 -2.03 17.64
C SER A 17 -8.93 -3.46 18.22
N THR A 18 -7.78 -3.79 18.81
CA THR A 18 -7.40 -4.76 19.88
C THR A 18 -8.31 -5.95 20.25
N ILE A 19 -7.71 -7.13 20.53
CA ILE A 19 -7.97 -7.98 21.72
C ILE A 19 -6.87 -9.06 21.92
N THR A 20 -6.64 -9.40 23.20
CA THR A 20 -5.73 -10.40 23.78
C THR A 20 -6.33 -11.81 23.92
N TRP A 21 -5.43 -12.81 24.10
CA TRP A 21 -5.57 -14.28 24.02
C TRP A 21 -6.53 -15.04 24.95
N SER A 22 -6.93 -16.26 24.50
CA SER A 22 -7.01 -17.51 25.28
C SER A 22 -7.13 -18.76 24.35
N CYS A 23 -6.77 -19.95 24.84
CA CYS A 23 -6.19 -21.12 24.17
C CYS A 23 -7.14 -22.25 23.69
N GLN A 24 -6.66 -23.02 22.69
CA GLN A 24 -6.92 -24.43 22.27
C GLN A 24 -8.34 -25.06 22.29
N GLU A 25 -8.90 -25.27 21.09
CA GLU A 25 -9.25 -26.54 20.40
C GLU A 25 -10.13 -26.19 19.19
N ARG A 26 -10.19 -27.02 18.13
CA ARG A 26 -10.95 -26.69 16.90
C ARG A 26 -12.44 -26.46 17.22
N GLN A 27 -12.90 -25.21 17.08
CA GLN A 27 -14.29 -24.78 17.24
C GLN A 27 -14.58 -23.58 16.30
N PRO A 28 -15.84 -23.39 15.87
CA PRO A 28 -16.28 -22.21 15.13
C PRO A 28 -15.94 -20.92 15.88
N ILE A 29 -15.53 -19.89 15.13
CA ILE A 29 -15.09 -18.61 15.69
C ILE A 29 -16.29 -17.67 15.69
N HIS A 30 -16.67 -17.18 16.87
CA HIS A 30 -17.74 -16.22 17.06
C HIS A 30 -17.15 -14.84 17.36
N LEU A 31 -17.35 -13.88 16.46
CA LEU A 31 -16.88 -12.50 16.61
C LEU A 31 -18.06 -11.59 16.95
N LYS A 32 -17.84 -10.57 17.80
CA LYS A 32 -18.81 -9.51 18.12
C LYS A 32 -18.23 -8.15 17.69
N PRO A 33 -18.63 -7.58 16.55
CA PRO A 33 -18.11 -6.29 16.07
C PRO A 33 -19.06 -5.12 16.38
N ASP A 34 -18.52 -3.93 16.59
CA ASP A 34 -19.26 -2.67 16.79
C ASP A 34 -19.07 -1.72 15.57
N LYS A 35 -20.05 -1.75 14.66
CA LYS A 35 -20.38 -0.79 13.56
C LYS A 35 -19.37 -0.53 12.41
N LEU A 36 -19.90 -0.72 11.18
CA LEU A 36 -19.32 -0.69 9.79
C LEU A 36 -18.56 -1.95 9.34
N VAL A 37 -18.69 -2.35 8.07
CA VAL A 37 -18.04 -3.57 7.52
C VAL A 37 -16.54 -3.49 7.79
N GLU A 38 -16.09 -4.28 8.76
CA GLU A 38 -14.74 -4.21 9.32
C GLU A 38 -13.93 -5.37 8.74
N PHE A 39 -12.80 -5.08 8.09
CA PHE A 39 -11.79 -6.10 7.92
C PHE A 39 -10.92 -6.08 9.18
N GLN A 40 -10.99 -7.16 9.96
CA GLN A 40 -10.25 -7.30 11.20
C GLN A 40 -9.01 -8.16 10.97
N ILE A 41 -7.91 -7.82 11.65
CA ILE A 41 -6.77 -8.72 11.79
C ILE A 41 -7.03 -9.61 12.99
N LEU A 42 -7.14 -10.92 12.76
CA LEU A 42 -7.45 -11.92 13.79
C LEU A 42 -6.36 -12.96 13.89
N ASP A 43 -6.12 -13.43 15.11
CA ASP A 43 -5.30 -14.63 15.31
C ASP A 43 -6.15 -15.88 15.09
N LEU A 44 -5.81 -16.69 14.07
CA LEU A 44 -6.48 -17.97 13.79
C LEU A 44 -5.53 -19.13 14.05
N PRO A 45 -5.26 -19.49 15.33
CA PRO A 45 -4.24 -20.48 15.70
C PRO A 45 -4.56 -21.91 15.23
N SER A 46 -5.79 -22.18 14.82
CA SER A 46 -6.24 -23.49 14.32
C SER A 46 -6.04 -23.68 12.80
N VAL A 47 -5.69 -22.62 12.07
CA VAL A 47 -5.49 -22.66 10.61
C VAL A 47 -4.02 -22.96 10.31
N PRO A 48 -3.70 -24.01 9.53
CA PRO A 48 -2.33 -24.32 9.16
C PRO A 48 -1.66 -23.16 8.40
N ILE A 49 -0.59 -22.62 8.99
CA ILE A 49 0.19 -21.47 8.46
C ILE A 49 0.82 -21.77 7.09
N LYS A 50 1.05 -23.04 6.75
CA LYS A 50 1.78 -23.45 5.54
C LYS A 50 0.91 -23.58 4.27
N GLN A 51 -0.38 -23.27 4.34
CA GLN A 51 -1.30 -23.41 3.21
C GLN A 51 -1.89 -22.05 2.82
N SER A 52 -2.08 -21.83 1.51
CA SER A 52 -2.85 -20.70 0.99
C SER A 52 -4.32 -21.03 1.10
N TRP A 53 -5.17 -20.07 1.49
CA TRP A 53 -6.59 -20.30 1.69
C TRP A 53 -7.43 -19.25 0.96
N TRP A 54 -8.58 -19.67 0.46
CA TRP A 54 -9.69 -18.78 0.13
C TRP A 54 -10.64 -18.74 1.33
N LEU A 55 -11.03 -17.53 1.73
CA LEU A 55 -12.15 -17.31 2.65
C LEU A 55 -13.38 -17.00 1.81
N HIS A 56 -14.33 -17.90 1.87
CA HIS A 56 -15.64 -17.72 1.26
C HIS A 56 -16.58 -17.12 2.29
N ASP A 57 -17.17 -15.99 1.94
CA ASP A 57 -18.30 -15.40 2.66
C ASP A 57 -19.53 -15.29 1.73
N PRO A 58 -20.75 -15.08 2.27
CA PRO A 58 -21.97 -15.04 1.45
C PRO A 58 -22.01 -13.94 0.37
N GLU A 59 -21.14 -12.93 0.44
CA GLU A 59 -21.09 -11.80 -0.50
C GLU A 59 -19.84 -11.79 -1.40
N GLY A 60 -18.97 -12.80 -1.29
CA GLY A 60 -17.83 -12.99 -2.19
C GLY A 60 -16.64 -13.71 -1.56
N ASP A 61 -15.61 -13.87 -2.39
CA ASP A 61 -14.38 -14.57 -2.02
C ASP A 61 -13.29 -13.55 -1.69
N LEU A 62 -12.68 -13.72 -0.51
CA LEU A 62 -11.50 -12.99 -0.10
C LEU A 62 -10.32 -13.97 -0.07
N PRO A 63 -9.19 -13.65 -0.71
CA PRO A 63 -7.97 -14.41 -0.49
C PRO A 63 -7.58 -14.22 0.97
N LEU A 64 -7.60 -15.30 1.74
CA LEU A 64 -7.26 -15.26 3.15
C LEU A 64 -5.83 -15.76 3.30
N GLN A 65 -4.94 -14.88 3.75
CA GLN A 65 -3.62 -15.32 4.16
C GLN A 65 -3.13 -14.65 5.42
N HIS A 66 -2.36 -15.47 6.14
CA HIS A 66 -1.37 -15.12 7.13
C HIS A 66 -0.53 -13.93 6.67
N LEU A 67 -0.72 -12.77 7.30
CA LEU A 67 0.04 -11.55 7.03
C LEU A 67 1.47 -11.71 7.55
N SER A 68 1.60 -12.14 8.81
CA SER A 68 2.81 -12.61 9.50
C SER A 68 2.40 -13.20 10.87
N GLY A 69 3.24 -14.03 11.51
CA GLY A 69 2.98 -14.53 12.87
C GLY A 69 1.80 -15.52 13.00
N ASN A 70 0.61 -15.06 13.39
CA ASN A 70 -0.65 -15.83 13.40
C ASN A 70 -1.85 -14.99 12.89
N HIS A 71 -1.57 -13.84 12.27
CA HIS A 71 -2.52 -12.78 11.95
C HIS A 71 -3.19 -12.95 10.58
N TRP A 72 -4.51 -12.82 10.51
CA TRP A 72 -5.33 -13.05 9.32
C TRP A 72 -6.31 -11.90 9.09
N LEU A 73 -6.46 -11.47 7.83
CA LEU A 73 -7.43 -10.43 7.47
C LEU A 73 -8.81 -11.04 7.18
N VAL A 74 -9.80 -10.80 8.05
CA VAL A 74 -11.15 -11.35 7.91
C VAL A 74 -12.17 -10.22 7.81
N ARG A 75 -13.05 -10.27 6.80
CA ARG A 75 -14.18 -9.36 6.72
C ARG A 75 -15.27 -9.78 7.69
N THR A 76 -15.70 -8.85 8.53
CA THR A 76 -16.81 -9.00 9.45
C THR A 76 -17.90 -7.99 9.12
N ASN A 77 -19.16 -8.40 9.28
CA ASN A 77 -20.28 -7.48 9.20
C ASN A 77 -20.78 -7.23 10.64
N PRO A 78 -20.75 -6.00 11.15
CA PRO A 78 -21.18 -5.71 12.52
C PRO A 78 -22.67 -5.89 12.78
N LYS A 79 -23.49 -6.09 11.74
CA LYS A 79 -24.89 -6.51 11.93
C LYS A 79 -24.99 -8.00 12.26
N ASP A 80 -23.95 -8.78 11.97
CA ASP A 80 -23.94 -10.21 12.22
C ASP A 80 -23.54 -10.45 13.67
N THR A 81 -24.36 -11.23 14.38
CA THR A 81 -24.03 -11.72 15.73
C THR A 81 -23.03 -12.89 15.69
N THR A 82 -22.80 -13.46 14.50
CA THR A 82 -21.80 -14.48 14.19
C THR A 82 -21.57 -14.47 12.68
N SER A 83 -20.32 -14.34 12.25
CA SER A 83 -19.92 -14.56 10.85
C SER A 83 -19.31 -15.96 10.71
N VAL A 84 -19.79 -16.72 9.72
CA VAL A 84 -19.26 -18.06 9.42
C VAL A 84 -18.50 -18.00 8.11
N PHE A 85 -17.28 -18.52 8.12
CA PHE A 85 -16.39 -18.56 6.96
C PHE A 85 -16.07 -20.00 6.60
N THR A 86 -15.96 -20.28 5.30
CA THR A 86 -15.41 -21.54 4.82
C THR A 86 -14.01 -21.30 4.29
N LEU A 87 -13.06 -22.11 4.74
CA LEU A 87 -11.71 -22.12 4.21
C LEU A 87 -11.61 -23.18 3.13
N GLU A 88 -11.24 -22.78 1.92
CA GLU A 88 -10.86 -23.68 0.85
C GLU A 88 -9.36 -23.56 0.60
N SER A 89 -8.66 -24.68 0.38
CA SER A 89 -7.26 -24.61 -0.04
C SER A 89 -7.16 -23.82 -1.34
N GLY A 90 -6.18 -22.92 -1.44
CA GLY A 90 -5.93 -22.14 -2.66
C GLY A 90 -5.89 -23.04 -3.90
N SER A 91 -6.65 -22.66 -4.93
CA SER A 91 -6.70 -23.35 -6.22
C SER A 91 -5.32 -23.48 -6.88
N ASP A 92 -5.18 -24.43 -7.79
CA ASP A 92 -3.97 -24.62 -8.61
C ASP A 92 -3.70 -23.48 -9.60
N GLU A 93 -4.64 -22.56 -9.83
CA GLU A 93 -4.45 -21.37 -10.70
C GLU A 93 -3.79 -20.22 -9.91
N PRO A 94 -2.50 -19.93 -10.12
CA PRO A 94 -1.76 -18.97 -9.32
C PRO A 94 -2.02 -17.53 -9.76
N VAL A 95 -1.79 -16.59 -8.83
CA VAL A 95 -1.61 -15.18 -9.19
C VAL A 95 -0.41 -15.07 -10.12
N GLN A 96 -0.64 -14.60 -11.33
CA GLN A 96 0.38 -14.56 -12.37
C GLN A 96 1.24 -13.31 -12.19
N VAL A 97 2.54 -13.47 -12.40
CA VAL A 97 3.53 -12.40 -12.37
C VAL A 97 4.20 -12.36 -13.73
N PHE A 98 4.01 -11.27 -14.46
CA PHE A 98 4.74 -10.96 -15.68
C PHE A 98 5.81 -9.93 -15.36
N ARG A 99 7.04 -10.19 -15.76
CA ARG A 99 8.17 -9.28 -15.52
C ARG A 99 8.97 -9.10 -16.79
N ASP A 100 9.26 -7.85 -17.11
CA ASP A 100 10.32 -7.47 -18.03
C ASP A 100 11.36 -6.59 -17.32
N ASP A 101 12.25 -5.94 -18.08
CA ASP A 101 13.32 -5.11 -17.53
C ASP A 101 12.80 -3.82 -16.88
N SER A 102 11.62 -3.36 -17.29
CA SER A 102 11.01 -2.08 -16.92
C SER A 102 9.86 -2.19 -15.94
N LEU A 103 9.09 -3.28 -16.00
CA LEU A 103 7.82 -3.43 -15.28
C LEU A 103 7.66 -4.83 -14.67
N ILE A 104 6.90 -4.88 -13.58
CA ILE A 104 6.24 -6.09 -13.09
C ILE A 104 4.74 -5.87 -13.16
N THR A 105 4.01 -6.73 -13.85
CA THR A 105 2.55 -6.75 -13.86
C THR A 105 2.07 -7.99 -13.13
N ILE A 106 1.19 -7.77 -12.15
CA ILE A 106 0.51 -8.84 -11.42
C ILE A 106 -0.91 -8.95 -11.94
N THR A 107 -1.32 -10.15 -12.32
CA THR A 107 -2.66 -10.43 -12.84
C THR A 107 -3.31 -11.62 -12.12
N ARG A 108 -4.64 -11.70 -12.22
CA ARG A 108 -5.41 -12.90 -11.86
C ARG A 108 -6.45 -13.14 -12.94
N HIS A 109 -6.50 -14.35 -13.51
CA HIS A 109 -7.40 -14.68 -14.62
C HIS A 109 -7.28 -13.69 -15.79
N ASP A 110 -6.04 -13.36 -16.16
CA ASP A 110 -5.68 -12.36 -17.18
C ASP A 110 -6.17 -10.92 -16.89
N GLN A 111 -6.77 -10.65 -15.74
CA GLN A 111 -7.14 -9.30 -15.30
C GLN A 111 -5.98 -8.64 -14.54
N PRO A 112 -5.57 -7.41 -14.90
CA PRO A 112 -4.49 -6.72 -14.22
C PRO A 112 -4.92 -6.28 -12.82
N VAL A 113 -4.00 -6.40 -11.86
CA VAL A 113 -4.20 -6.03 -10.45
C VAL A 113 -3.34 -4.83 -10.10
N ILE A 114 -2.03 -4.91 -10.40
CA ILE A 114 -1.11 -3.78 -10.31
C ILE A 114 -0.01 -3.85 -11.38
N THR A 115 0.63 -2.71 -11.61
CA THR A 115 1.94 -2.62 -12.27
C THR A 115 2.94 -1.90 -11.36
N TYR A 116 4.12 -2.48 -11.18
CA TYR A 116 5.25 -1.91 -10.46
C TYR A 116 6.35 -1.49 -11.45
N HIS A 117 6.82 -0.25 -11.33
CA HIS A 117 7.82 0.33 -12.23
C HIS A 117 9.25 0.08 -11.71
N ILE A 118 10.02 -0.75 -12.41
CA ILE A 118 11.42 -1.03 -12.11
C ILE A 118 12.30 0.12 -12.61
N LEU A 119 12.19 0.46 -13.89
CA LEU A 119 12.98 1.53 -14.49
C LEU A 119 12.29 2.89 -14.34
N PRO A 120 13.05 4.00 -14.44
CA PRO A 120 12.48 5.33 -14.41
C PRO A 120 11.43 5.52 -15.53
N SER A 121 10.18 5.75 -15.13
CA SER A 121 9.13 6.22 -16.01
C SER A 121 9.23 7.72 -16.19
N MET A 122 9.18 8.17 -17.44
CA MET A 122 9.18 9.58 -17.78
C MET A 122 7.78 10.17 -17.59
N PRO A 123 7.69 11.43 -17.13
CA PRO A 123 6.41 12.12 -17.09
C PRO A 123 5.87 12.34 -18.52
N PRO A 124 4.56 12.62 -18.68
CA PRO A 124 3.96 12.92 -19.98
C PRO A 124 4.69 14.03 -20.74
N ALA A 125 4.59 13.99 -22.07
CA ALA A 125 5.24 14.97 -22.94
C ALA A 125 4.87 16.41 -22.55
N GLY A 126 5.86 17.30 -22.50
CA GLY A 126 5.69 18.69 -22.08
C GLY A 126 5.85 18.93 -20.58
N LYS A 127 5.88 17.88 -19.75
CA LYS A 127 6.21 17.99 -18.34
C LYS A 127 7.73 17.92 -18.12
N PRO A 128 8.28 18.61 -17.10
CA PRO A 128 9.71 18.58 -16.81
C PRO A 128 10.23 17.17 -16.46
N SER A 129 11.37 16.78 -17.04
CA SER A 129 11.94 15.43 -16.87
C SER A 129 12.36 15.09 -15.44
N TYR A 130 12.53 16.07 -14.55
CA TYR A 130 12.88 15.82 -13.16
C TYR A 130 11.77 15.09 -12.38
N TYR A 131 10.53 15.06 -12.90
CA TYR A 131 9.45 14.27 -12.29
C TYR A 131 9.59 12.75 -12.51
N GLN A 132 10.55 12.29 -13.34
CA GLN A 132 10.75 10.86 -13.58
C GLN A 132 10.90 10.07 -12.26
N ARG A 133 10.35 8.86 -12.23
CA ARG A 133 10.30 8.03 -11.01
C ARG A 133 10.46 6.56 -11.33
N SER A 134 11.10 5.82 -10.42
CA SER A 134 11.11 4.35 -10.38
C SER A 134 10.64 3.89 -9.00
N GLY A 135 10.38 2.59 -8.85
CA GLY A 135 10.02 1.98 -7.58
C GLY A 135 8.63 2.36 -7.08
N PHE A 136 7.68 2.59 -7.98
CA PHE A 136 6.32 3.00 -7.64
C PHE A 136 5.28 2.10 -8.31
N ILE A 137 4.05 2.12 -7.78
CA ILE A 137 2.95 1.28 -8.23
C ILE A 137 1.93 2.15 -8.96
N HIS A 138 1.78 1.92 -10.26
CA HIS A 138 0.75 2.52 -11.10
C HIS A 138 0.74 1.81 -12.47
N PRO A 139 -0.42 1.50 -13.07
CA PRO A 139 -1.74 1.54 -12.45
C PRO A 139 -1.94 0.41 -11.44
N ALA A 140 -2.74 0.70 -10.40
CA ALA A 140 -3.45 -0.30 -9.61
C ALA A 140 -4.93 -0.34 -10.04
N PHE A 141 -5.57 -1.50 -9.89
CA PHE A 141 -6.92 -1.77 -10.42
C PHE A 141 -7.89 -2.30 -9.35
N THR A 142 -9.18 -2.04 -9.55
CA THR A 142 -10.25 -2.83 -8.90
C THR A 142 -10.35 -4.23 -9.53
N PRO A 143 -11.02 -5.20 -8.88
CA PRO A 143 -11.30 -6.50 -9.51
C PRO A 143 -12.10 -6.41 -10.81
N GLY A 144 -12.88 -5.33 -10.99
CA GLY A 144 -13.60 -5.04 -12.23
C GLY A 144 -12.76 -4.36 -13.31
N GLY A 145 -11.45 -4.17 -13.10
CA GLY A 145 -10.53 -3.59 -14.08
C GLY A 145 -10.50 -2.06 -14.14
N GLN A 146 -11.14 -1.35 -13.20
CA GLN A 146 -11.06 0.11 -13.14
C GLN A 146 -9.73 0.56 -12.52
N ILE A 147 -9.04 1.52 -13.15
CA ILE A 147 -7.82 2.12 -12.59
C ILE A 147 -8.18 2.98 -11.37
N ILE A 148 -7.45 2.80 -10.27
CA ILE A 148 -7.66 3.50 -8.99
C ILE A 148 -6.47 4.39 -8.56
N THR A 149 -5.51 4.59 -9.45
CA THR A 149 -4.31 5.41 -9.18
C THR A 149 -3.98 6.32 -10.35
N ASP A 150 -3.26 7.40 -10.10
CA ASP A 150 -2.66 8.24 -11.13
C ASP A 150 -1.15 8.40 -10.87
N GLY A 151 -0.35 8.32 -11.93
CA GLY A 151 1.11 8.26 -11.86
C GLY A 151 1.82 9.59 -12.08
N PHE A 152 1.16 10.57 -12.70
CA PHE A 152 1.70 11.91 -12.99
C PHE A 152 0.53 12.89 -13.14
N PRO A 153 -0.23 13.14 -12.06
CA PRO A 153 -1.47 13.90 -12.17
C PRO A 153 -1.21 15.36 -12.55
N GLU A 154 -2.14 15.95 -13.30
CA GLU A 154 -1.98 17.28 -13.92
C GLU A 154 -1.74 18.44 -12.94
N ASP A 155 -2.16 18.33 -11.69
CA ASP A 155 -2.01 19.34 -10.62
C ASP A 155 -0.80 19.11 -9.71
N HIS A 156 -0.28 17.87 -9.66
CA HIS A 156 0.77 17.45 -8.72
C HIS A 156 1.64 16.33 -9.33
N GLU A 157 2.39 16.62 -10.40
CA GLU A 157 3.11 15.63 -11.22
C GLU A 157 4.17 14.80 -10.47
N HIS A 158 4.55 15.21 -9.25
CA HIS A 158 5.44 14.47 -8.36
C HIS A 158 4.74 13.33 -7.59
N GLN A 159 3.43 13.15 -7.76
CA GLN A 159 2.68 12.07 -7.09
C GLN A 159 2.57 10.85 -8.00
N HIS A 160 3.29 9.78 -7.66
CA HIS A 160 3.37 8.57 -8.47
C HIS A 160 2.60 7.42 -7.83
N GLY A 161 1.31 7.30 -8.15
CA GLY A 161 0.47 6.18 -7.72
C GLY A 161 0.53 5.96 -6.21
N TRP A 162 1.16 4.87 -5.76
CA TRP A 162 1.47 4.68 -4.34
C TRP A 162 2.90 5.07 -4.01
N PHE A 163 3.07 5.81 -2.91
CA PHE A 163 4.35 6.41 -2.55
C PHE A 163 4.49 6.58 -1.04
N TYR A 164 5.74 6.65 -0.57
CA TYR A 164 6.07 7.10 0.77
C TYR A 164 6.66 8.52 0.72
N ALA A 165 5.93 9.49 1.25
CA ALA A 165 6.29 10.91 1.19
C ALA A 165 7.11 11.32 2.42
N LEU A 166 8.40 11.59 2.22
CA LEU A 166 9.26 12.26 3.19
C LEU A 166 9.60 13.66 2.69
N THR A 167 8.78 14.62 3.11
CA THR A 167 8.95 16.04 2.83
C THR A 167 9.46 16.78 4.07
N ARG A 168 10.02 17.97 3.86
CA ARG A 168 10.44 18.91 4.92
C ARG A 168 11.28 18.26 6.02
N THR A 169 12.20 17.39 5.63
CA THR A 169 13.18 16.81 6.57
C THR A 169 14.36 17.77 6.74
N HIS A 170 15.12 17.62 7.83
CA HIS A 170 16.37 18.33 8.02
C HIS A 170 17.51 17.34 8.16
N PHE A 171 18.56 17.53 7.38
CA PHE A 171 19.78 16.74 7.46
C PHE A 171 20.97 17.70 7.51
N ARG A 172 21.77 17.59 8.59
CA ARG A 172 22.82 18.56 8.91
C ARG A 172 22.25 19.99 8.99
N ASP A 173 22.73 20.89 8.14
CA ASP A 173 22.37 22.31 8.06
C ASP A 173 21.37 22.63 6.94
N SER A 174 20.79 21.60 6.30
CA SER A 174 19.94 21.78 5.10
C SER A 174 18.57 21.11 5.22
N ILE A 175 17.57 21.73 4.59
CA ILE A 175 16.26 21.12 4.37
C ILE A 175 16.36 20.15 3.20
N ILE A 176 15.86 18.93 3.39
CA ILE A 176 15.76 17.92 2.34
C ILE A 176 14.30 17.54 2.12
N ASP A 177 13.90 17.45 0.86
CA ASP A 177 12.62 16.89 0.43
C ASP A 177 12.90 15.80 -0.60
N PHE A 178 12.61 14.54 -0.22
CA PHE A 178 12.87 13.39 -1.08
C PHE A 178 11.71 13.11 -2.06
N TRP A 179 10.55 13.69 -1.80
CA TRP A 179 9.31 13.38 -2.51
C TRP A 179 8.99 14.43 -3.57
N ASN A 180 9.09 15.72 -3.23
CA ASN A 180 8.80 16.79 -4.17
C ASN A 180 10.03 17.09 -5.07
N GLN A 181 10.12 16.40 -6.21
CA GLN A 181 11.24 16.54 -7.15
C GLN A 181 11.38 17.97 -7.72
N GLN A 182 10.29 18.76 -7.76
CA GLN A 182 10.34 20.14 -8.24
C GLN A 182 11.21 21.05 -7.34
N SER A 183 11.33 20.70 -6.06
CA SER A 183 12.22 21.42 -5.14
C SER A 183 13.71 21.24 -5.46
N GLY A 184 14.07 20.17 -6.18
CA GLY A 184 15.45 19.82 -6.50
C GLY A 184 16.31 19.40 -5.29
N LEU A 185 15.70 19.18 -4.12
CA LEU A 185 16.43 18.89 -2.88
C LEU A 185 16.75 17.41 -2.69
N GLY A 186 15.98 16.55 -3.35
CA GLY A 186 16.17 15.11 -3.32
C GLY A 186 15.23 14.37 -4.26
N THR A 187 15.36 13.05 -4.25
CA THR A 187 14.53 12.12 -5.01
C THR A 187 14.54 10.75 -4.32
N VAL A 188 13.70 9.83 -4.79
CA VAL A 188 13.81 8.41 -4.46
C VAL A 188 13.93 7.61 -5.74
N VAL A 189 14.81 6.61 -5.71
CA VAL A 189 15.06 5.71 -6.84
C VAL A 189 15.02 4.27 -6.37
N LEU A 190 14.58 3.37 -7.25
CA LEU A 190 14.74 1.93 -7.03
C LEU A 190 16.23 1.58 -7.04
N ARG A 191 16.73 0.98 -5.95
CA ARG A 191 18.10 0.47 -5.87
C ARG A 191 18.18 -0.97 -6.36
N SER A 192 17.31 -1.83 -5.86
CA SER A 192 17.26 -3.25 -6.22
C SER A 192 15.86 -3.81 -6.10
N LEU A 193 15.53 -4.72 -7.01
CA LEU A 193 14.40 -5.62 -6.87
C LEU A 193 14.93 -6.92 -6.24
N ASP A 194 14.58 -7.16 -4.98
CA ASP A 194 15.19 -8.19 -4.16
C ASP A 194 14.56 -9.56 -4.43
N SER A 195 13.23 -9.63 -4.52
CA SER A 195 12.52 -10.83 -4.98
C SER A 195 11.10 -10.52 -5.46
N VAL A 196 10.58 -11.40 -6.32
CA VAL A 196 9.17 -11.40 -6.73
C VAL A 196 8.68 -12.84 -6.67
N ILE A 197 7.60 -13.06 -5.95
CA ILE A 197 7.07 -14.40 -5.68
C ILE A 197 5.64 -14.47 -6.21
N SER A 198 5.35 -15.48 -7.02
CA SER A 198 3.99 -15.87 -7.41
C SER A 198 3.55 -17.04 -6.52
N GLY A 199 2.31 -16.99 -6.05
CA GLY A 199 1.67 -18.05 -5.28
C GLY A 199 0.22 -18.28 -5.69
N PRO A 200 -0.44 -19.30 -5.12
CA PRO A 200 -1.81 -19.69 -5.49
C PRO A 200 -2.84 -18.57 -5.35
N VAL A 201 -2.71 -17.74 -4.31
CA VAL A 201 -3.72 -16.69 -3.97
C VAL A 201 -3.12 -15.29 -3.85
N LYS A 202 -1.79 -15.18 -3.96
CA LYS A 202 -1.07 -13.91 -3.79
C LYS A 202 0.18 -13.84 -4.65
N ALA A 203 0.71 -12.64 -4.76
CA ALA A 203 2.08 -12.40 -5.16
C ALA A 203 2.75 -11.42 -4.18
N ASP A 204 4.06 -11.54 -4.02
CA ASP A 204 4.87 -10.66 -3.18
C ASP A 204 5.94 -9.96 -4.03
N ILE A 205 6.16 -8.67 -3.77
CA ILE A 205 7.28 -7.88 -4.30
C ILE A 205 8.11 -7.40 -3.12
N TYR A 206 9.40 -7.70 -3.14
CA TYR A 206 10.39 -7.16 -2.20
C TYR A 206 11.37 -6.30 -2.99
N ALA A 207 11.55 -5.06 -2.57
CA ALA A 207 12.54 -4.20 -3.19
C ALA A 207 13.14 -3.21 -2.21
N THR A 208 14.28 -2.66 -2.60
CA THR A 208 15.01 -1.66 -1.84
C THR A 208 15.08 -0.37 -2.66
N LEU A 209 14.68 0.76 -2.05
CA LEU A 209 14.77 2.09 -2.63
C LEU A 209 15.80 2.95 -1.87
N ASP A 210 16.34 3.94 -2.57
CA ASP A 210 17.25 4.95 -2.05
C ASP A 210 16.55 6.31 -1.97
N HIS A 211 16.49 6.91 -0.78
CA HIS A 211 16.12 8.32 -0.62
C HIS A 211 17.40 9.16 -0.68
N ILE A 212 17.55 9.90 -1.77
CA ILE A 212 18.78 10.60 -2.15
C ILE A 212 18.58 12.09 -2.00
N SER A 213 19.46 12.73 -1.23
CA SER A 213 19.64 14.19 -1.27
C SER A 213 20.49 14.56 -2.48
N THR A 214 20.07 15.59 -3.22
CA THR A 214 20.87 16.15 -4.32
C THR A 214 22.23 16.66 -3.84
N GLN A 215 22.30 17.13 -2.59
CA GLN A 215 23.51 17.71 -2.01
C GLN A 215 24.42 16.67 -1.33
N PHE A 216 23.83 15.69 -0.64
CA PHE A 216 24.59 14.77 0.23
C PHE A 216 24.60 13.32 -0.24
N GLY A 217 23.91 12.99 -1.33
CA GLY A 217 23.77 11.61 -1.82
C GLY A 217 22.73 10.82 -1.03
N PRO A 218 22.79 9.47 -1.07
CA PRO A 218 21.86 8.60 -0.36
C PRO A 218 21.87 8.82 1.16
N ILE A 219 20.70 9.03 1.75
CA ILE A 219 20.54 9.23 3.20
C ILE A 219 19.73 8.09 3.83
N LEU A 220 18.65 7.65 3.18
CA LEU A 220 17.85 6.52 3.66
C LEU A 220 17.84 5.38 2.66
N GLU A 221 17.96 4.17 3.19
CA GLU A 221 17.50 2.94 2.56
C GLU A 221 16.04 2.71 2.95
N GLU A 222 15.18 2.46 1.98
CA GLU A 222 13.82 1.98 2.20
C GLU A 222 13.72 0.53 1.73
N LYS A 223 13.48 -0.40 2.65
CA LYS A 223 13.10 -1.78 2.31
C LYS A 223 11.59 -1.87 2.30
N PHE A 224 11.02 -2.20 1.15
CA PHE A 224 9.59 -2.30 0.95
C PHE A 224 9.19 -3.74 0.61
N HIS A 225 8.10 -4.21 1.22
CA HIS A 225 7.41 -5.45 0.90
C HIS A 225 5.96 -5.12 0.56
N LEU A 226 5.55 -5.47 -0.65
CA LEU A 226 4.17 -5.46 -1.06
C LEU A 226 3.68 -6.88 -1.25
N GLN A 227 2.60 -7.22 -0.55
CA GLN A 227 1.81 -8.39 -0.84
C GLN A 227 0.52 -8.00 -1.56
N VAL A 228 0.26 -8.68 -2.67
CA VAL A 228 -0.90 -8.47 -3.54
C VAL A 228 -1.78 -9.70 -3.46
N LEU A 229 -2.99 -9.55 -2.96
CA LEU A 229 -3.98 -10.61 -2.84
C LEU A 229 -5.22 -10.25 -3.67
N PRO A 230 -5.33 -10.72 -4.92
CA PRO A 230 -6.45 -10.39 -5.77
C PRO A 230 -7.69 -11.21 -5.39
N GLY A 231 -8.81 -10.55 -5.11
CA GLY A 231 -10.09 -11.19 -4.80
C GLY A 231 -11.14 -10.92 -5.89
N THR A 232 -12.32 -11.52 -5.74
CA THR A 232 -13.42 -11.32 -6.71
C THR A 232 -14.15 -10.01 -6.49
N ARG A 233 -14.21 -9.54 -5.24
CA ARG A 233 -14.88 -8.29 -4.85
C ARG A 233 -13.93 -7.18 -4.46
N TYR A 234 -12.81 -7.52 -3.82
CA TYR A 234 -11.77 -6.58 -3.42
C TYR A 234 -10.40 -7.14 -3.77
N ASN A 235 -9.50 -6.27 -4.21
CA ASN A 235 -8.07 -6.55 -4.15
C ASN A 235 -7.56 -6.07 -2.79
N VAL A 236 -6.78 -6.90 -2.11
CA VAL A 236 -6.14 -6.55 -0.85
C VAL A 236 -4.65 -6.35 -1.09
N PHE A 237 -4.13 -5.28 -0.51
CA PHE A 237 -2.73 -4.92 -0.61
C PHE A 237 -2.19 -4.71 0.81
N TYR A 238 -1.14 -5.44 1.15
CA TYR A 238 -0.40 -5.22 2.38
C TYR A 238 0.94 -4.62 2.02
N TRP A 239 1.18 -3.39 2.51
CA TRP A 239 2.43 -2.68 2.35
C TRP A 239 3.12 -2.60 3.70
N GLU A 240 4.33 -3.13 3.75
CA GLU A 240 5.28 -2.94 4.84
C GLU A 240 6.53 -2.22 4.30
N THR A 241 7.00 -1.20 5.02
CA THR A 241 8.22 -0.49 4.67
C THR A 241 9.05 -0.20 5.91
N THR A 242 10.37 -0.33 5.78
CA THR A 242 11.35 0.00 6.81
C THR A 242 12.33 1.02 6.26
N LEU A 243 12.45 2.15 6.93
CA LEU A 243 13.41 3.21 6.60
C LEU A 243 14.63 3.14 7.52
N THR A 244 15.81 2.98 6.93
CA THR A 244 17.09 2.94 7.64
C THR A 244 17.96 4.11 7.22
N ASN A 245 18.37 4.94 8.18
CA ASN A 245 19.39 5.96 7.91
C ASN A 245 20.75 5.30 7.71
N THR A 246 21.32 5.44 6.51
CA THR A 246 22.59 4.81 6.13
C THR A 246 23.80 5.71 6.39
N THR A 247 23.59 6.87 7.01
CA THR A 247 24.63 7.87 7.30
C THR A 247 24.94 7.94 8.80
N SER A 248 26.04 8.62 9.15
CA SER A 248 26.39 8.90 10.55
C SER A 248 25.61 10.07 11.17
N ASP A 249 25.02 10.94 10.35
CA ASP A 249 24.33 12.14 10.81
C ASP A 249 22.84 11.87 10.99
N THR A 250 22.20 12.67 11.86
CA THR A 250 20.77 12.50 12.12
C THR A 250 19.94 13.17 11.03
N LEU A 251 19.02 12.41 10.43
CA LEU A 251 17.89 12.96 9.69
C LEU A 251 16.75 13.26 10.66
N PHE A 252 16.27 14.50 10.65
CA PHE A 252 15.11 14.94 11.41
C PHE A 252 13.88 14.98 10.50
N VAL A 253 12.91 14.11 10.78
CA VAL A 253 11.55 14.22 10.20
C VAL A 253 10.76 15.20 11.06
N ASN A 254 10.32 16.29 10.43
CA ASN A 254 9.64 17.41 11.09
C ASN A 254 8.13 17.28 10.94
N ASP A 255 7.39 17.80 11.90
CA ASP A 255 5.94 17.90 11.80
C ASP A 255 5.58 18.78 10.60
N TYR A 256 4.72 18.25 9.74
CA TYR A 256 4.26 18.91 8.52
C TYR A 256 2.86 18.44 8.16
N LEU A 257 2.19 19.15 7.24
CA LEU A 257 0.78 18.95 6.88
C LEU A 257 0.47 17.54 6.34
N TYR A 258 1.47 16.89 5.74
CA TYR A 258 1.36 15.55 5.17
C TYR A 258 2.73 14.88 5.13
N GLY A 259 2.73 13.56 5.15
CA GLY A 259 3.92 12.70 5.09
C GLY A 259 3.54 11.25 5.39
N GLY A 260 4.46 10.33 5.09
CA GLY A 260 4.22 8.89 5.20
C GLY A 260 3.62 8.30 3.92
N LEU A 261 3.03 7.11 4.05
CA LEU A 261 2.45 6.39 2.92
C LEU A 261 1.18 7.06 2.41
N GLY A 262 1.11 7.23 1.10
CA GLY A 262 -0.01 7.82 0.40
C GLY A 262 -0.33 7.10 -0.91
N MET A 263 -1.55 7.33 -1.37
CA MET A 263 -2.01 6.93 -2.69
C MET A 263 -2.58 8.14 -3.41
N ARG A 264 -2.10 8.38 -4.63
CA ARG A 264 -2.73 9.30 -5.56
C ARG A 264 -3.90 8.59 -6.25
N GLY A 265 -5.12 9.08 -6.02
CA GLY A 265 -6.33 8.62 -6.70
C GLY A 265 -6.31 8.88 -8.22
N PRO A 266 -7.23 8.26 -8.99
CA PRO A 266 -7.22 8.29 -10.44
C PRO A 266 -7.51 9.69 -11.02
N ALA A 267 -7.12 9.89 -12.27
CA ALA A 267 -7.36 11.12 -13.04
C ALA A 267 -8.84 11.55 -13.05
N ALA A 268 -9.78 10.60 -13.00
CA ALA A 268 -11.22 10.87 -12.91
C ALA A 268 -11.63 11.71 -11.68
N TRP A 269 -10.78 11.77 -10.65
CA TRP A 269 -11.00 12.60 -9.46
C TRP A 269 -10.32 13.96 -9.48
N ASN A 270 -9.46 14.18 -10.47
CA ASN A 270 -8.61 15.36 -10.56
C ASN A 270 -9.29 16.47 -11.37
N VAL A 271 -9.73 17.54 -10.69
CA VAL A 271 -10.35 18.70 -11.36
C VAL A 271 -9.44 19.42 -12.35
N ALA A 272 -8.12 19.25 -12.24
CA ALA A 272 -7.18 19.82 -13.19
C ALA A 272 -7.08 18.99 -14.49
N ASP A 273 -7.39 17.70 -14.44
CA ASP A 273 -7.44 16.85 -15.64
C ASP A 273 -8.79 17.02 -16.34
N THR A 274 -8.92 18.12 -17.09
CA THR A 274 -10.17 18.45 -17.81
C THR A 274 -10.59 17.42 -18.86
N LEU A 275 -9.70 16.51 -19.27
CA LEU A 275 -10.00 15.47 -20.25
C LEU A 275 -10.64 14.25 -19.60
N HIS A 276 -10.19 13.87 -18.40
CA HIS A 276 -10.63 12.65 -17.72
C HIS A 276 -11.49 12.90 -16.47
N PHE A 277 -11.62 14.13 -15.99
CA PHE A 277 -12.38 14.43 -14.77
C PHE A 277 -13.85 14.02 -14.88
N GLU A 278 -14.30 13.22 -13.91
CA GLU A 278 -15.70 12.79 -13.79
C GLU A 278 -16.34 13.35 -12.52
N SER A 279 -15.69 13.17 -11.37
CA SER A 279 -16.23 13.63 -10.08
C SER A 279 -15.14 13.69 -9.02
N ARG A 280 -15.27 14.60 -8.04
CA ARG A 280 -14.31 14.67 -6.93
C ARG A 280 -14.33 13.41 -6.07
N ALA A 281 -13.16 13.05 -5.55
CA ALA A 281 -13.04 12.09 -4.48
C ALA A 281 -13.90 12.50 -3.27
N ARG A 282 -14.45 11.52 -2.57
CA ARG A 282 -15.16 11.71 -1.31
C ARG A 282 -14.44 10.93 -0.24
N ALA A 283 -14.11 11.59 0.85
CA ALA A 283 -13.57 10.97 2.05
C ALA A 283 -14.45 11.33 3.24
N LEU A 284 -14.53 10.42 4.19
CA LEU A 284 -15.05 10.66 5.52
C LEU A 284 -14.08 9.97 6.49
N THR A 285 -13.68 10.67 7.55
CA THR A 285 -12.77 10.13 8.56
C THR A 285 -13.54 9.70 9.81
N ASN A 286 -12.90 8.97 10.72
CA ASN A 286 -13.51 8.60 12.00
C ASN A 286 -13.93 9.82 12.84
N GLU A 287 -13.26 10.94 12.63
CA GLU A 287 -13.55 12.24 13.23
C GLU A 287 -14.65 13.01 12.48
N GLY A 288 -15.28 12.40 11.47
CA GLY A 288 -16.35 12.99 10.67
C GLY A 288 -15.86 14.10 9.73
N LYS A 289 -14.56 14.15 9.40
CA LYS A 289 -14.01 15.13 8.46
C LYS A 289 -14.14 14.66 7.04
N VAL A 290 -14.49 15.60 6.17
CA VAL A 290 -14.51 15.40 4.71
C VAL A 290 -13.13 15.65 4.12
N LEU A 291 -12.94 15.31 2.85
CA LEU A 291 -11.64 15.34 2.16
C LEU A 291 -10.85 16.64 2.41
N GLU A 292 -11.50 17.79 2.34
CA GLU A 292 -10.88 19.11 2.52
C GLU A 292 -10.29 19.33 3.92
N ASP A 293 -10.85 18.66 4.93
CA ASP A 293 -10.49 18.80 6.35
C ASP A 293 -9.87 17.52 6.93
N ALA A 294 -9.56 16.53 6.08
CA ALA A 294 -9.15 15.19 6.51
C ALA A 294 -7.67 15.07 6.92
N ASN A 295 -6.86 16.10 6.68
CA ASN A 295 -5.44 16.06 7.06
C ASN A 295 -5.30 15.85 8.58
N HIS A 296 -4.40 14.94 8.97
CA HIS A 296 -4.16 14.53 10.37
C HIS A 296 -5.35 13.86 11.08
N THR A 297 -6.28 13.29 10.33
CA THR A 297 -7.41 12.53 10.89
C THR A 297 -7.34 11.06 10.46
N HIS A 298 -8.06 10.18 11.16
CA HIS A 298 -7.92 8.74 10.97
C HIS A 298 -8.93 8.22 9.93
N PRO A 299 -8.48 7.37 8.98
CA PRO A 299 -9.40 6.72 8.06
C PRO A 299 -10.43 5.86 8.83
N ILE A 300 -11.63 5.72 8.24
CA ILE A 300 -12.71 4.86 8.76
C ILE A 300 -12.28 3.40 8.84
#